data_AF-A0A355SAC2-F1
#
_entry.id   AF-A0A355SAC2-F1
#
_cell.length_a   1.000
_cell.length_b   1.000
_cell.length_c   1.000
_cell.angle_alpha   90.00
_cell.angle_beta   90.00
_cell.angle_gamma   90.00
#
_symmetry.space_group_name_H-M   'P 1'
#
loop_
_entity.id
_entity.type
_entity.pdbx_description
1 polymer ?
#
loop_
_entity_poly.entity_id
_entity_poly.type
_entity_poly.pdbx_seq_one_letter_code
_entity_poly.pdbx_strand_id
1 'polypeptide(L)' 'TKGALLRFARGNTLLLQKGGRFQDASEELGVTMGRWAWSSMFADINNDGWDDLLVANGYITTPDTGDL' A
#
# COMPACT_ATOMS: atom_id res chain seq x y z
N THR A 1 -9.85 -10.91 -16.54
CA THR A 1 -10.07 -9.75 -17.45
C THR A 1 -8.98 -8.73 -17.22
N LYS A 2 -8.72 -7.81 -18.18
CA LYS A 2 -7.68 -6.77 -18.08
C LYS A 2 -7.70 -5.99 -16.75
N GLY A 3 -8.89 -5.64 -16.25
CA GLY A 3 -9.05 -4.89 -15.00
C GLY A 3 -8.52 -5.61 -13.76
N ALA A 4 -8.69 -6.94 -13.67
CA ALA A 4 -8.16 -7.71 -12.54
C ALA A 4 -6.62 -7.69 -12.52
N LEU A 5 -5.99 -7.82 -13.70
CA LEU A 5 -4.53 -7.79 -13.81
C LEU A 5 -3.97 -6.41 -13.46
N LEU A 6 -4.62 -5.33 -13.92
CA LEU A 6 -4.24 -3.96 -13.55
C LEU A 6 -4.35 -3.74 -12.04
N ARG A 7 -5.42 -4.23 -11.42
CA ARG A 7 -5.60 -4.18 -9.96
C ARG A 7 -4.47 -4.89 -9.21
N PHE A 8 -4.02 -6.05 -9.69
CA PHE A 8 -2.89 -6.77 -9.06
C PHE A 8 -1.54 -6.07 -9.28
N ALA A 9 -1.35 -5.43 -10.44
CA ALA A 9 -0.09 -4.79 -10.79
C ALA A 9 0.15 -3.42 -10.17
N ARG A 10 -0.88 -2.76 -9.62
CA ARG A 10 -0.77 -1.39 -9.09
C ARG A 10 -0.07 -1.28 -7.72
N GLY A 11 0.23 -2.40 -7.06
CA GLY A 11 0.90 -2.44 -5.75
C GLY A 11 -0.04 -2.79 -4.60
N ASN A 12 0.00 -2.02 -3.51
CA ASN A 12 -0.71 -2.35 -2.28
C ASN A 12 -2.23 -2.38 -2.48
N THR A 13 -2.91 -3.17 -1.63
CA THR A 13 -4.36 -3.17 -1.50
C THR A 13 -4.76 -2.91 -0.06
N LEU A 14 -5.40 -1.77 0.19
CA LEU A 14 -5.98 -1.41 1.49
C LEU A 14 -7.51 -1.58 1.42
N LEU A 15 -8.03 -2.43 2.30
CA LEU A 15 -9.45 -2.73 2.39
C LEU A 15 -10.03 -2.11 3.66
N LEU A 16 -11.05 -1.25 3.51
CA LEU A 16 -11.76 -0.66 4.63
C LEU A 16 -13.06 -1.42 4.89
N GLN A 17 -13.36 -1.66 6.16
CA GLN A 17 -14.67 -2.17 6.55
C GLN A 17 -15.72 -1.06 6.47
N LYS A 18 -16.68 -1.21 5.56
CA LYS A 18 -17.82 -0.32 5.38
C LYS A 18 -19.11 -1.15 5.31
N GLY A 19 -19.97 -1.01 6.32
CA GLY A 19 -21.27 -1.70 6.36
C GLY A 19 -21.19 -3.23 6.37
N GLY A 20 -20.26 -3.81 7.13
CA GLY A 20 -20.08 -5.27 7.22
C GLY A 20 -19.40 -5.91 6.00
N ARG A 21 -18.87 -5.11 5.08
CA ARG A 21 -18.11 -5.59 3.91
C ARG A 21 -16.80 -4.83 3.80
N PHE A 22 -15.80 -5.48 3.20
CA PHE A 22 -14.55 -4.84 2.85
C PHE A 22 -14.67 -4.19 1.47
N GLN A 23 -14.22 -2.93 1.38
CA GLN A 23 -14.16 -2.16 0.16
C GLN A 23 -12.72 -1.70 -0.08
N ASP A 24 -12.28 -1.80 -1.33
CA ASP A 24 -10.95 -1.39 -1.75
C ASP A 24 -10.87 0.14 -1.79
N ALA A 25 -10.03 0.73 -0.95
CA ALA A 25 -9.83 2.18 -0.84
C ALA A 25 -8.40 2.60 -1.25
N SER A 26 -7.66 1.72 -1.92
CA SER A 26 -6.22 1.89 -2.14
C SER A 26 -5.88 3.13 -2.95
N GLU A 27 -6.65 3.39 -4.01
CA GLU A 27 -6.46 4.56 -4.89
C GLU A 27 -6.94 5.85 -4.21
N GLU A 28 -8.10 5.81 -3.54
CA GLU A 28 -8.68 6.94 -2.81
C GLU A 28 -7.73 7.46 -1.73
N LEU A 29 -7.06 6.54 -1.02
CA LEU A 29 -6.14 6.85 0.06
C LEU A 29 -4.67 6.97 -0.39
N GLY A 30 -4.38 6.85 -1.69
CA GLY A 30 -3.04 7.05 -2.25
C GLY A 30 -1.98 6.02 -1.80
N VAL A 31 -2.38 4.83 -1.35
CA VAL A 31 -1.47 3.83 -0.77
C VAL A 31 -0.96 2.80 -1.77
N THR A 32 -1.35 2.88 -3.04
CA THR A 32 -1.00 1.89 -4.08
C THR A 32 0.52 1.76 -4.28
N MET A 33 1.26 2.86 -4.18
CA MET A 33 2.73 2.88 -4.36
C MET A 33 3.48 2.29 -3.15
N GLY A 34 3.52 0.96 -3.05
CA GLY A 34 4.25 0.24 -2.00
C GLY A 34 5.65 -0.24 -2.37
N ARG A 35 6.03 -0.18 -3.65
CA ARG A 35 7.20 -0.87 -4.24
C ARG A 35 7.18 -2.37 -3.94
N TRP A 36 8.35 -3.01 -3.99
CA TRP A 36 8.52 -4.38 -3.52
C TRP A 36 8.43 -4.42 -1.99
N ALA A 37 7.23 -4.69 -1.49
CA ALA A 37 6.93 -4.75 -0.06
C ALA A 37 7.16 -6.16 0.51
N TRP A 38 7.75 -6.21 1.70
CA TRP A 38 7.99 -7.43 2.48
C TRP A 38 7.02 -7.57 3.65
N SER A 39 6.52 -6.46 4.19
CA SER A 39 5.59 -6.44 5.31
C SER A 39 4.85 -5.10 5.39
N SER A 40 3.73 -5.08 6.11
CA SER A 40 3.01 -3.87 6.48
C SER A 40 2.50 -3.93 7.92
N MET A 41 2.40 -2.78 8.58
CA MET A 41 1.83 -2.66 9.92
C MET A 41 1.19 -1.28 10.14
N PHE A 42 0.28 -1.22 11.10
CA PHE A 42 -0.26 0.04 11.61
C PHE A 42 0.42 0.38 12.94
N ALA A 43 0.90 1.62 13.07
CA ALA A 43 1.40 2.18 14.31
C ALA A 43 1.42 3.71 14.22
N ASP A 44 1.10 4.38 15.32
CA ASP A 44 1.29 5.83 15.49
C ASP A 44 2.79 6.16 15.68
N ILE A 45 3.49 6.57 14.61
CA ILE A 45 4.94 6.83 14.67
C ILE A 45 5.27 8.28 15.07
N ASN A 46 4.32 9.19 14.86
CA ASN A 46 4.51 10.62 15.11
C ASN A 46 3.85 11.10 16.42
N ASN A 47 3.12 10.20 17.10
CA ASN A 47 2.40 10.41 18.35
C ASN A 47 1.31 11.48 18.24
N ASP A 48 0.57 11.51 17.12
CA ASP A 48 -0.57 12.41 16.89
C ASP A 48 -1.93 11.78 17.22
N GLY A 49 -1.94 10.52 17.65
CA GLY A 49 -3.13 9.76 18.00
C GLY A 49 -3.81 9.06 16.83
N TRP A 50 -3.25 9.12 15.63
CA TRP A 50 -3.68 8.37 14.45
C TRP A 50 -2.65 7.32 14.08
N ASP A 51 -3.11 6.09 13.79
CA ASP A 51 -2.21 5.05 13.30
C ASP A 51 -1.74 5.37 11.87
N ASP A 52 -0.42 5.34 11.66
CA ASP A 52 0.19 5.42 10.34
C ASP A 52 0.28 4.04 9.69
N LEU A 53 0.17 4.00 8.35
CA LEU A 53 0.45 2.79 7.58
C LEU A 53 1.95 2.72 7.25
N LEU A 54 2.65 1.78 7.89
CA LEU A 54 4.03 1.46 7.58
C LEU A 54 4.11 0.31 6.59
N VAL A 55 4.94 0.48 5.56
CA VAL A 55 5.21 -0.55 4.55
C VAL A 55 6.71 -0.75 4.47
N ALA A 56 7.18 -1.89 4.98
CA ALA A 56 8.58 -2.29 4.82
C ALA A 56 8.79 -2.71 3.37
N ASN A 57 9.47 -1.88 2.60
CA ASN A 57 9.79 -2.14 1.21
C ASN A 57 11.30 -2.08 0.96
N GLY A 58 11.72 -2.67 -0.14
CA GLY A 58 13.11 -2.62 -0.57
C GLY A 58 13.41 -3.70 -1.57
N TYR A 59 13.89 -3.31 -2.74
CA TYR A 59 14.53 -4.19 -3.70
C TYR A 59 15.06 -3.29 -4.81
N ILE A 60 16.38 -3.19 -4.93
CA ILE A 60 17.01 -2.42 -6.00
C ILE A 60 16.94 -3.28 -7.25
N THR A 61 15.96 -3.03 -8.11
CA THR A 61 15.78 -3.78 -9.36
C THR A 61 16.73 -3.32 -10.47
N THR A 62 17.26 -2.10 -10.36
CA THR A 62 18.15 -1.48 -11.35
C THR A 62 19.20 -0.59 -10.67
N PRO A 63 20.31 -0.23 -11.34
CA PRO A 63 21.29 0.72 -10.80
C PRO A 63 20.73 2.12 -10.53
N ASP A 64 19.62 2.50 -11.17
CA ASP A 64 18.91 3.74 -10.88
C ASP A 64 18.08 3.56 -9.61
N THR A 65 18.45 4.30 -8.57
CA THR A 65 17.77 4.30 -7.27
C THR A 65 16.70 5.38 -7.17
N GLY A 66 16.49 6.18 -8.22
CA GLY A 66 15.42 7.18 -8.26
C GLY A 66 14.03 6.56 -8.33
N ASP A 67 13.97 5.24 -8.58
CA ASP A 67 12.76 4.52 -8.31
C ASP A 67 12.49 4.52 -6.81
N LEU A 68 13.37 4.13 -5.88
CA LEU A 68 13.21 4.11 -4.40
C LEU A 68 12.60 5.39 -3.78
#